data_AF-A0A974CV22-F1
#
_entry.id   AF-A0A974CV22-F1
#
_cell.length_a   1.000
_cell.length_b   1.000
_cell.length_c   1.000
_cell.angle_alpha   90.00
_cell.angle_beta   90.00
_cell.angle_gamma   90.00
#
_symmetry.space_group_name_H-M   'P 1'
#
loop_
_entity.id
_entity.type
_entity.pdbx_description
1 polymer ?
#
loop_
_entity_poly.entity_id
_entity_poly.type
_entity_poly.pdbx_seq_one_letter_code
_entity_poly.pdbx_strand_id
1 'polypeptide(L)'
;MYLRFSGVLGNIFCRYKPLICIKIYLQGFSPPVRLLTDGEPTKFQPPPKPVIIDKTKAKESQRRFLSPEFIPPRCRKDPFKFHLERKDMIERRKVLDVPEFYVGSILAVTMADAYSSGKRNRFMGICIQRSGKGLGATFVVRNVIEGQGVEMRYDLYSPRIQEIQVLKLEKRLDDNLMYLRDALPEYSTFDFNMKPAISLSEGEVPVNQMKVRMKPRPWSKRWERPQHNIQGIRFELYLTERHIEAARKLAKPWEEFDMLKEYDTTKIEQKIWEEVNQATNRPEAP
;
A
#
# COMPACT_ATOMS: atom_id res chain seq x y z
N MET A 1 -16.59 27.30 -83.71
CA MET A 1 -15.19 26.97 -84.00
C MET A 1 -14.64 26.22 -82.80
N TYR A 2 -14.10 25.04 -83.08
CA TYR A 2 -13.43 24.03 -82.25
C TYR A 2 -12.57 24.47 -81.03
N LEU A 3 -12.28 23.46 -80.17
CA LEU A 3 -11.07 23.22 -79.34
C LEU A 3 -11.04 23.86 -77.92
N ARG A 4 -10.49 23.23 -76.85
CA ARG A 4 -9.96 21.89 -76.55
C ARG A 4 -9.65 21.83 -75.03
N PHE A 5 -9.64 20.63 -74.47
CA PHE A 5 -9.08 20.29 -73.15
C PHE A 5 -7.53 20.35 -73.12
N SER A 6 -6.97 20.74 -71.96
CA SER A 6 -5.75 20.21 -71.30
C SER A 6 -5.68 20.85 -69.90
N GLY A 7 -5.53 20.20 -68.74
CA GLY A 7 -4.90 18.94 -68.38
C GLY A 7 -3.65 19.25 -67.56
N VAL A 8 -3.67 19.04 -66.22
CA VAL A 8 -2.48 18.70 -65.40
C VAL A 8 -2.94 17.95 -64.14
N LEU A 9 -2.56 16.68 -64.02
CA LEU A 9 -2.66 15.85 -62.83
C LEU A 9 -1.40 16.05 -61.98
N GLY A 10 -1.57 16.49 -60.72
CA GLY A 10 -0.51 16.56 -59.72
C GLY A 10 -0.76 15.55 -58.59
N ASN A 11 0.03 14.48 -58.55
CA ASN A 11 0.04 13.49 -57.49
C ASN A 11 0.64 14.06 -56.20
N ILE A 12 -0.15 14.12 -55.12
CA ILE A 12 0.36 14.34 -53.75
C ILE A 12 0.23 13.03 -52.98
N PHE A 13 1.37 12.37 -52.78
CA PHE A 13 1.52 11.19 -51.93
C PHE A 13 1.36 11.60 -50.46
N CYS A 14 0.26 11.22 -49.82
CA CYS A 14 0.05 11.41 -48.38
C CYS A 14 0.16 10.05 -47.67
N ARG A 15 1.27 9.82 -46.97
CA ARG A 15 1.52 8.60 -46.18
C ARG A 15 0.65 8.59 -44.92
N TYR A 16 -0.41 7.78 -44.90
CA TYR A 16 -1.13 7.42 -43.68
C TYR A 16 -0.54 6.15 -43.06
N LYS A 17 -0.12 6.25 -41.78
CA LYS A 17 0.23 5.10 -40.92
C LYS A 17 -1.05 4.31 -40.56
N PRO A 18 -1.00 2.98 -40.45
CA PRO A 18 -2.17 2.17 -40.11
C PRO A 18 -2.50 2.29 -38.62
N LEU A 19 -3.74 2.69 -38.34
CA LEU A 19 -4.36 2.54 -37.02
C LEU A 19 -4.57 1.05 -36.73
N ILE A 20 -4.03 0.60 -35.59
CA ILE A 20 -4.26 -0.74 -35.04
C ILE A 20 -5.74 -0.83 -34.65
N CYS A 21 -6.48 -1.64 -35.39
CA CYS A 21 -7.91 -1.88 -35.18
C CYS A 21 -8.06 -2.92 -34.05
N ILE A 22 -8.33 -2.46 -32.83
CA ILE A 22 -8.67 -3.34 -31.70
C ILE A 22 -10.10 -3.86 -31.95
N LYS A 23 -10.21 -5.08 -32.48
CA LYS A 23 -11.49 -5.81 -32.55
C LYS A 23 -11.90 -6.21 -31.13
N ILE A 24 -12.79 -5.43 -30.52
CA ILE A 24 -13.53 -5.83 -29.32
C ILE A 24 -14.58 -6.86 -29.78
N TYR A 25 -14.32 -8.14 -29.54
CA TYR A 25 -15.36 -9.17 -29.62
C TYR A 25 -16.27 -9.04 -28.39
N LEU A 26 -17.35 -8.27 -28.53
CA LEU A 26 -18.53 -8.41 -27.67
C LEU A 26 -19.27 -9.68 -28.13
N GLN A 27 -18.93 -10.83 -27.55
CA GLN A 27 -19.87 -11.96 -27.59
C GLN A 27 -21.07 -11.57 -26.73
N GLY A 28 -22.17 -11.23 -27.40
CA GLY A 28 -23.43 -10.86 -26.77
C GLY A 28 -23.98 -12.02 -25.95
N PHE A 29 -23.80 -11.95 -24.64
CA PHE A 29 -24.71 -12.57 -23.69
C PHE A 29 -25.86 -11.59 -23.47
N SER A 30 -26.93 -11.71 -24.27
CA SER A 30 -28.23 -11.18 -23.88
C SER A 30 -28.79 -12.10 -22.79
N PRO A 31 -29.09 -11.60 -21.58
CA PRO A 31 -29.82 -12.41 -20.61
C PRO A 31 -31.24 -12.67 -21.17
N PRO A 32 -31.84 -13.85 -20.91
CA PRO A 32 -33.20 -14.12 -21.34
C PRO A 32 -34.15 -13.16 -20.62
N VAL A 33 -34.80 -12.30 -21.39
CA VAL A 33 -35.90 -11.46 -20.93
C VAL A 33 -37.05 -12.40 -20.54
N ARG A 34 -37.21 -12.65 -19.23
CA ARG A 34 -38.46 -13.24 -18.72
C ARG A 34 -39.56 -12.19 -18.90
N LEU A 35 -40.47 -12.45 -19.83
CA LEU A 35 -41.73 -11.73 -19.94
C LEU A 35 -42.60 -12.15 -18.74
N LEU A 36 -42.62 -11.33 -17.69
CA LEU A 36 -43.63 -11.39 -16.66
C LEU A 36 -44.74 -10.41 -17.03
N THR A 37 -45.96 -10.93 -17.05
CA THR A 37 -47.20 -10.16 -17.09
C THR A 37 -47.31 -9.31 -15.82
N ASP A 38 -47.96 -8.16 -15.96
CA ASP A 38 -48.31 -7.14 -14.96
C ASP A 38 -47.38 -5.92 -14.92
N GLY A 39 -47.97 -4.77 -15.32
CA GLY A 39 -47.30 -3.54 -15.72
C GLY A 39 -46.84 -2.64 -14.57
N GLU A 40 -45.78 -3.04 -13.89
CA GLU A 40 -44.89 -2.10 -13.20
C GLU A 40 -43.55 -2.03 -13.95
N PRO A 41 -43.00 -0.82 -14.24
CA PRO A 41 -41.68 -0.73 -14.84
C PRO A 41 -40.67 -1.38 -13.89
N THR A 42 -39.97 -2.41 -14.36
CA THR A 42 -38.95 -3.10 -13.57
C THR A 42 -37.93 -2.07 -13.07
N LYS A 43 -37.86 -1.91 -11.74
CA LYS A 43 -36.96 -0.96 -11.09
C LYS A 43 -35.53 -1.29 -11.52
N PHE A 44 -34.79 -0.29 -12.05
CA PHE A 44 -33.41 -0.44 -12.48
C PHE A 44 -32.59 -1.16 -11.40
N GLN A 45 -32.07 -2.35 -11.73
CA GLN A 45 -31.12 -3.06 -10.89
C GLN A 45 -29.72 -2.59 -11.27
N PRO A 46 -28.93 -2.03 -10.34
CA PRO A 46 -27.58 -1.61 -10.65
C PRO A 46 -26.76 -2.82 -11.12
N PRO A 47 -25.98 -2.69 -12.21
CA PRO A 47 -25.18 -3.79 -12.70
C PRO A 47 -24.13 -4.18 -11.66
N PRO A 48 -23.77 -5.48 -11.57
CA PRO A 48 -22.64 -5.89 -10.75
C PRO A 48 -21.36 -5.22 -11.26
N LYS A 49 -20.41 -4.95 -10.35
CA LYS A 49 -19.11 -4.39 -10.73
C LYS A 49 -18.41 -5.34 -11.71
N PRO A 50 -17.87 -4.85 -12.83
CA PRO A 50 -17.17 -5.70 -13.79
C PRO A 50 -15.88 -6.24 -13.14
N VAL A 51 -15.68 -7.55 -13.24
CA VAL A 51 -14.42 -8.21 -12.87
C VAL A 51 -13.55 -8.27 -14.11
N ILE A 52 -12.54 -7.40 -14.19
CA ILE A 52 -11.63 -7.29 -15.33
C ILE A 52 -10.42 -8.20 -15.06
N ILE A 53 -10.31 -9.31 -15.78
CA ILE A 53 -9.17 -10.23 -15.69
C ILE A 53 -8.46 -10.24 -17.06
N ASP A 54 -7.25 -9.71 -17.09
CA ASP A 54 -6.41 -9.71 -18.28
C ASP A 54 -5.75 -11.09 -18.46
N LYS A 55 -6.44 -12.01 -19.14
CA LYS A 55 -5.92 -13.38 -19.40
C LYS A 55 -4.67 -13.44 -20.26
N THR A 56 -4.31 -12.32 -20.91
CA THR A 56 -3.11 -12.17 -21.76
C THR A 56 -1.84 -11.93 -20.95
N LYS A 57 -1.95 -11.40 -19.73
CA LYS A 57 -0.81 -11.34 -18.81
C LYS A 57 -0.52 -12.76 -18.34
N ALA A 58 0.74 -13.15 -18.35
CA ALA A 58 1.14 -14.43 -17.78
C ALA A 58 0.64 -14.50 -16.32
N LYS A 59 0.41 -15.71 -15.79
CA LYS A 59 0.19 -15.98 -14.35
C LYS A 59 1.35 -15.52 -13.43
N GLU A 60 2.32 -14.80 -13.98
CA GLU A 60 3.36 -14.03 -13.32
C GLU A 60 2.67 -12.89 -12.55
N SER A 61 2.47 -12.91 -11.24
CA SER A 61 2.98 -13.77 -10.19
C SER A 61 1.98 -13.58 -9.04
N GLN A 62 1.32 -14.64 -8.58
CA GLN A 62 0.52 -14.54 -7.36
C GLN A 62 1.48 -14.31 -6.19
N ARG A 63 1.73 -13.04 -5.87
CA ARG A 63 2.64 -12.66 -4.81
C ARG A 63 2.02 -13.07 -3.47
N ARG A 64 2.77 -13.88 -2.73
CA ARG A 64 2.44 -14.21 -1.35
C ARG A 64 2.90 -13.07 -0.44
N PHE A 65 1.97 -12.45 0.29
CA PHE A 65 2.27 -11.43 1.28
C PHE A 65 2.23 -12.03 2.68
N LEU A 66 3.37 -12.02 3.38
CA LEU A 66 3.42 -12.31 4.81
C LEU A 66 3.56 -10.99 5.57
N SER A 67 2.70 -10.78 6.57
CA SER A 67 2.79 -9.56 7.38
C SER A 67 4.03 -9.60 8.29
N PRO A 68 4.79 -8.50 8.43
CA PRO A 68 6.10 -8.46 9.09
C PRO A 68 6.07 -8.83 10.58
N GLU A 69 4.92 -8.75 11.25
CA GLU A 69 4.78 -9.10 12.66
C GLU A 69 4.77 -10.62 12.94
N PHE A 70 4.49 -11.45 11.93
CA PHE A 70 4.59 -12.91 12.06
C PHE A 70 6.04 -13.39 12.14
N ILE A 71 6.97 -12.65 11.56
CA ILE A 71 8.39 -13.01 11.53
C ILE A 71 8.98 -12.71 12.92
N PRO A 72 9.37 -13.73 13.72
CA PRO A 72 9.89 -13.53 15.06
C PRO A 72 11.23 -12.79 15.04
N PRO A 73 11.60 -12.07 16.11
CA PRO A 73 12.91 -11.45 16.21
C PRO A 73 13.99 -12.52 16.47
N ARG A 74 15.23 -12.26 16.05
CA ARG A 74 16.38 -13.10 16.40
C ARG A 74 16.59 -13.09 17.92
N CYS A 75 16.18 -14.16 18.59
CA CYS A 75 16.33 -14.33 20.04
C CYS A 75 16.34 -15.81 20.42
N ARG A 76 16.68 -16.12 21.68
CA ARG A 76 16.76 -17.48 22.23
C ARG A 76 15.45 -17.96 22.90
N LYS A 77 14.31 -17.37 22.56
CA LYS A 77 13.02 -17.78 23.13
C LYS A 77 12.57 -19.09 22.50
N ASP A 78 11.84 -19.89 23.26
CA ASP A 78 11.28 -21.16 22.79
C ASP A 78 10.35 -20.93 21.57
N PRO A 79 10.55 -21.65 20.45
CA PRO A 79 9.64 -21.65 19.31
C PRO A 79 8.17 -21.89 19.65
N PHE A 80 7.88 -22.66 20.69
CA PHE A 80 6.51 -22.93 21.13
C PHE A 80 5.74 -21.65 21.49
N LYS A 81 6.43 -20.68 22.10
CA LYS A 81 5.84 -19.37 22.40
C LYS A 81 5.32 -18.68 21.13
N PHE A 82 6.13 -18.66 20.07
CA PHE A 82 5.76 -18.01 18.81
C PHE A 82 4.68 -18.78 18.06
N HIS A 83 4.60 -20.10 18.23
CA HIS A 83 3.50 -20.89 17.69
C HIS A 83 2.17 -20.52 18.37
N LEU A 84 2.13 -20.47 19.71
CA LEU A 84 0.93 -20.08 20.45
C LEU A 84 0.50 -18.64 20.10
N GLU A 85 1.44 -17.70 20.09
CA GLU A 85 1.16 -16.31 19.73
C GLU A 85 0.61 -16.17 18.30
N ARG A 86 1.14 -16.94 17.33
CA ARG A 86 0.63 -16.95 15.95
C ARG A 86 -0.76 -17.56 15.84
N LYS A 87 -1.06 -18.61 16.63
CA LYS A 87 -2.39 -19.20 16.69
C LYS A 87 -3.42 -18.14 17.11
N ASP A 88 -3.14 -17.41 18.18
CA ASP A 88 -4.02 -16.34 18.69
C ASP A 88 -4.18 -15.20 17.66
N MET A 89 -3.10 -14.81 16.98
CA MET A 89 -3.14 -13.81 15.91
C MET A 89 -4.03 -14.23 14.74
N ILE A 90 -3.96 -15.50 14.32
CA ILE A 90 -4.77 -16.04 13.23
C ILE A 90 -6.24 -16.07 13.65
N GLU A 91 -6.54 -16.51 14.86
CA GLU A 91 -7.91 -16.48 15.41
C GLU A 91 -8.47 -15.06 15.42
N ARG A 92 -7.68 -14.07 15.86
CA ARG A 92 -8.11 -12.66 15.84
C ARG A 92 -8.36 -12.14 14.41
N ARG A 93 -7.55 -12.56 13.43
CA ARG A 93 -7.69 -12.18 12.00
C ARG A 93 -8.91 -12.81 11.33
N LYS A 94 -9.48 -13.89 11.87
CA LYS A 94 -10.79 -14.41 11.41
C LYS A 94 -11.93 -13.46 11.75
N VAL A 95 -11.81 -12.72 12.86
CA VAL A 95 -12.82 -11.76 13.32
C VAL A 95 -12.61 -10.36 12.72
N LEU A 96 -11.34 -9.91 12.62
CA LEU A 96 -10.97 -8.63 12.02
C LEU A 96 -10.20 -8.88 10.73
N ASP A 97 -10.73 -8.41 9.61
CA ASP A 97 -9.98 -8.41 8.35
C ASP A 97 -8.84 -7.38 8.44
N VAL A 98 -7.61 -7.90 8.32
CA VAL A 98 -6.39 -7.08 8.35
C VAL A 98 -5.80 -7.06 6.94
N PRO A 99 -5.98 -5.96 6.19
CA PRO A 99 -5.51 -5.88 4.81
C PRO A 99 -3.99 -5.78 4.73
N GLU A 100 -3.46 -6.02 3.53
CA GLU A 100 -2.06 -5.74 3.21
C GLU A 100 -1.82 -4.22 3.14
N PHE A 101 -0.82 -3.73 3.89
CA PHE A 101 -0.37 -2.35 3.79
C PHE A 101 1.12 -2.20 4.15
N TYR A 102 1.73 -1.13 3.67
CA TYR A 102 3.14 -0.82 3.88
C TYR A 102 3.32 0.54 4.56
N VAL A 103 4.55 0.82 4.95
CA VAL A 103 4.94 2.19 5.30
C VAL A 103 4.82 3.06 4.05
N GLY A 104 4.11 4.17 4.19
CA GLY A 104 3.73 5.05 3.09
C GLY A 104 2.30 4.89 2.58
N SER A 105 1.62 3.79 2.92
CA SER A 105 0.22 3.60 2.54
C SER A 105 -0.72 4.51 3.35
N ILE A 106 -1.83 4.93 2.74
CA ILE A 106 -2.86 5.75 3.39
C ILE A 106 -3.95 4.82 3.95
N LEU A 107 -4.20 4.94 5.24
CA LEU A 107 -5.13 4.10 6.00
C LEU A 107 -6.23 4.95 6.61
N ALA A 108 -7.42 4.37 6.72
CA ALA A 108 -8.49 4.82 7.60
C ALA A 108 -8.76 3.73 8.63
N VAL A 109 -8.57 4.05 9.90
CA VAL A 109 -8.78 3.12 11.02
C VAL A 109 -10.00 3.56 11.79
N THR A 110 -10.94 2.64 12.00
CA THR A 110 -12.12 2.84 12.83
C THR A 110 -11.95 2.09 14.15
N MET A 111 -11.95 2.81 15.26
CA MET A 111 -11.77 2.28 16.60
C MET A 111 -12.98 2.60 17.49
N ALA A 112 -13.34 1.68 18.38
CA ALA A 112 -14.36 1.88 19.40
C ALA A 112 -13.79 2.75 20.55
N ASP A 113 -14.38 3.91 20.76
CA ASP A 113 -13.99 4.84 21.83
C ASP A 113 -15.23 5.22 22.64
N ALA A 114 -15.20 4.96 23.95
CA ALA A 114 -16.35 5.20 24.83
C ALA A 114 -16.69 6.68 25.01
N TYR A 115 -15.71 7.58 24.83
CA TYR A 115 -15.86 9.01 25.06
C TYR A 115 -16.22 9.80 23.78
N SER A 116 -16.15 9.16 22.61
CA SER A 116 -16.57 9.76 21.34
C SER A 116 -18.10 9.82 21.26
N SER A 117 -18.65 10.90 20.68
CA SER A 117 -20.10 11.11 20.52
C SER A 117 -20.81 9.94 19.82
N GLY A 118 -20.14 9.30 18.86
CA GLY A 118 -20.65 8.14 18.13
C GLY A 118 -20.17 6.77 18.65
N LYS A 119 -19.51 6.73 19.82
CA LYS A 119 -18.79 5.55 20.37
C LYS A 119 -17.73 4.93 19.43
N ARG A 120 -17.44 5.62 18.33
CA ARG A 120 -16.52 5.23 17.27
C ARG A 120 -15.70 6.45 16.90
N ASN A 121 -14.42 6.24 16.67
CA ASN A 121 -13.49 7.24 16.20
C ASN A 121 -12.86 6.73 14.90
N ARG A 122 -12.93 7.54 13.85
CA ARG A 122 -12.33 7.24 12.54
C ARG A 122 -11.17 8.20 12.33
N PHE A 123 -9.97 7.66 12.19
CA PHE A 123 -8.77 8.45 11.90
C PHE A 123 -8.17 8.03 10.57
N MET A 124 -7.85 9.01 9.74
CA MET A 124 -7.26 8.81 8.43
C MET A 124 -5.88 9.45 8.36
N GLY A 125 -4.92 8.78 7.73
CA GLY A 125 -3.60 9.32 7.47
C GLY A 125 -2.62 8.33 6.86
N ILE A 126 -1.37 8.74 6.74
CA ILE A 126 -0.28 7.91 6.22
C ILE A 126 0.33 7.04 7.33
N CYS A 127 0.58 5.76 7.03
CA CYS A 127 1.34 4.90 7.92
C CYS A 127 2.83 5.26 7.88
N ILE A 128 3.38 5.79 8.97
CA ILE A 128 4.77 6.25 9.02
C ILE A 128 5.75 5.20 9.53
N GLN A 129 5.27 4.27 10.36
CA GLN A 129 6.09 3.22 10.94
C GLN A 129 5.21 2.02 11.30
N ARG A 130 5.74 0.82 11.06
CA ARG A 130 5.24 -0.43 11.65
C ARG A 130 6.30 -0.95 12.62
N SER A 131 5.89 -1.34 13.81
CA SER A 131 6.80 -1.82 14.86
C SER A 131 6.14 -2.92 15.68
N GLY A 132 6.89 -3.52 16.59
CA GLY A 132 6.42 -4.66 17.37
C GLY A 132 6.38 -5.96 16.57
N LYS A 133 6.16 -7.06 17.29
CA LYS A 133 6.13 -8.44 16.79
C LYS A 133 5.03 -9.19 17.52
N GLY A 134 4.45 -10.19 16.88
CA GLY A 134 3.39 -10.99 17.47
C GLY A 134 2.12 -10.18 17.75
N LEU A 135 1.48 -10.41 18.92
CA LEU A 135 0.26 -9.71 19.32
C LEU A 135 0.49 -8.21 19.61
N GLY A 136 1.71 -7.84 20.01
CA GLY A 136 2.11 -6.46 20.27
C GLY A 136 2.51 -5.66 19.03
N ALA A 137 2.07 -6.08 17.84
CA ALA A 137 2.32 -5.36 16.60
C ALA A 137 1.59 -4.02 16.59
N THR A 138 2.30 -2.95 16.28
CA THR A 138 1.79 -1.58 16.27
C THR A 138 2.11 -0.88 14.96
N PHE A 139 1.30 0.11 14.63
CA PHE A 139 1.59 1.02 13.53
C PHE A 139 1.18 2.44 13.89
N VAL A 140 1.88 3.43 13.33
CA VAL A 140 1.62 4.84 13.59
C VAL A 140 1.07 5.47 12.33
N VAL A 141 -0.09 6.10 12.46
CA VAL A 141 -0.76 6.86 11.40
C VAL A 141 -0.59 8.34 11.68
N ARG A 142 -0.20 9.11 10.68
CA ARG A 142 0.01 10.57 10.78
C ARG A 142 -0.90 11.31 9.80
N ASN A 143 -1.51 12.40 10.26
CA ASN A 143 -2.19 13.37 9.40
C ASN A 143 -2.06 14.78 9.99
N VAL A 144 -2.24 15.81 9.16
CA VAL A 144 -2.34 17.21 9.60
C VAL A 144 -3.79 17.63 9.50
N ILE A 145 -4.40 17.96 10.64
CA ILE A 145 -5.80 18.37 10.77
C ILE A 145 -5.81 19.83 11.19
N GLU A 146 -6.46 20.69 10.40
CA GLU A 146 -6.58 22.12 10.75
C GLU A 146 -5.21 22.79 11.06
N GLY A 147 -4.16 22.38 10.34
CA GLY A 147 -2.79 22.87 10.55
C GLY A 147 -2.02 22.21 11.70
N GLN A 148 -2.67 21.39 12.53
CA GLN A 148 -2.05 20.65 13.62
C GLN A 148 -1.68 19.23 13.20
N GLY A 149 -0.41 18.84 13.39
CA GLY A 149 0.04 17.47 13.14
C GLY A 149 -0.43 16.53 14.25
N VAL A 150 -1.21 15.52 13.88
CA VAL A 150 -1.74 14.49 14.79
C VAL A 150 -1.16 13.13 14.40
N GLU A 151 -0.70 12.38 15.41
CA GLU A 151 -0.23 11.01 15.25
C GLU A 151 -1.02 10.09 16.18
N MET A 152 -1.51 8.99 15.64
CA MET A 152 -2.16 7.94 16.42
C MET A 152 -1.43 6.62 16.24
N ARG A 153 -1.05 6.01 17.36
CA ARG A 153 -0.50 4.66 17.40
C ARG A 153 -1.65 3.68 17.63
N TYR A 154 -1.73 2.67 16.78
CA TYR A 154 -2.70 1.59 16.88
C TYR A 154 -1.99 0.26 17.13
N ASP A 155 -2.59 -0.56 17.99
CA ASP A 155 -2.20 -1.95 18.20
C ASP A 155 -3.04 -2.83 17.27
N LEU A 156 -2.40 -3.54 16.34
CA LEU A 156 -3.04 -4.23 15.22
C LEU A 156 -4.10 -5.24 15.67
N TYR A 157 -3.85 -5.94 16.78
CA TYR A 157 -4.71 -6.99 17.31
C TYR A 157 -5.66 -6.52 18.41
N SER A 158 -5.75 -5.21 18.66
CA SER A 158 -6.64 -4.67 19.69
C SER A 158 -8.12 -5.02 19.43
N PRO A 159 -8.89 -5.44 20.45
CA PRO A 159 -10.31 -5.71 20.30
C PRO A 159 -11.14 -4.45 20.04
N ARG A 160 -10.58 -3.25 20.30
CA ARG A 160 -11.27 -1.98 20.03
C ARG A 160 -11.29 -1.62 18.55
N ILE A 161 -10.38 -2.18 17.74
CA ILE A 161 -10.36 -1.92 16.30
C ILE A 161 -11.53 -2.66 15.65
N GLN A 162 -12.35 -1.89 14.94
CA GLN A 162 -13.52 -2.41 14.22
C GLN A 162 -13.18 -2.67 12.75
N GLU A 163 -12.47 -1.74 12.11
CA GLU A 163 -12.15 -1.84 10.68
C GLU A 163 -10.83 -1.12 10.38
N ILE A 164 -10.02 -1.72 9.50
CA ILE A 164 -8.84 -1.11 8.92
C ILE A 164 -9.06 -1.05 7.40
N GLN A 165 -9.29 0.14 6.88
CA GLN A 165 -9.50 0.37 5.45
C GLN A 165 -8.22 0.94 4.82
N VAL A 166 -7.73 0.29 3.76
CA VAL A 166 -6.63 0.84 2.95
C VAL A 166 -7.24 1.72 1.87
N LEU A 167 -6.92 3.02 1.90
CA LEU A 167 -7.40 3.97 0.89
C LEU A 167 -6.45 4.04 -0.30
N LYS A 168 -5.14 4.00 -0.03
CA LYS A 168 -4.13 4.01 -1.08
C LYS A 168 -2.99 3.09 -0.67
N LEU A 169 -2.82 2.02 -1.42
CA LEU A 169 -1.70 1.09 -1.24
C LEU A 169 -0.50 1.60 -2.03
N GLU A 170 0.50 2.13 -1.33
CA GLU A 170 1.77 2.54 -1.91
C GLU A 170 2.92 2.24 -0.95
N LYS A 171 4.11 1.99 -1.51
CA LYS A 171 5.38 1.94 -0.78
C LYS A 171 6.12 3.26 -0.94
N ARG A 172 7.00 3.59 0.00
CA ARG A 172 8.00 4.66 -0.15
C ARG A 172 9.40 4.05 -0.31
N LEU A 173 10.38 4.90 -0.56
CA LEU A 173 11.78 4.49 -0.62
C LEU A 173 12.30 4.01 0.75
N ASP A 174 11.78 4.61 1.82
CA ASP A 174 12.22 4.35 3.18
C ASP A 174 11.18 3.51 3.94
N ASP A 175 11.67 2.59 4.79
CA ASP A 175 10.83 1.77 5.67
C ASP A 175 10.30 2.54 6.89
N ASN A 176 10.81 3.75 7.14
CA ASN A 176 10.42 4.57 8.29
C ASN A 176 10.35 6.06 7.91
N LEU A 177 9.13 6.62 7.98
CA LEU A 177 8.82 7.99 7.58
C LEU A 177 8.72 8.96 8.77
N MET A 178 9.38 8.65 9.90
CA MET A 178 9.39 9.53 11.08
C MET A 178 9.95 10.94 10.80
N TYR A 179 10.73 11.11 9.73
CA TYR A 179 11.21 12.42 9.28
C TYR A 179 10.10 13.35 8.77
N LEU A 180 8.88 12.84 8.52
CA LEU A 180 7.72 13.66 8.15
C LEU A 180 7.27 14.64 9.24
N ARG A 181 7.74 14.48 10.48
CA ARG A 181 7.55 15.47 11.56
C ARG A 181 8.29 16.78 11.28
N ASP A 182 9.49 16.67 10.72
CA ASP A 182 10.37 17.77 10.37
C ASP A 182 10.21 18.22 8.90
N ALA A 183 9.36 17.52 8.13
CA ALA A 183 9.02 17.89 6.77
C ALA A 183 8.01 19.03 6.69
N LEU A 184 7.84 19.61 5.50
CA LEU A 184 6.74 20.53 5.23
C LEU A 184 5.37 19.84 5.46
N PRO A 185 4.36 20.53 6.01
CA PRO A 185 3.05 19.94 6.29
C PRO A 185 2.37 19.31 5.07
N GLU A 186 2.60 19.86 3.87
CA GLU A 186 2.04 19.40 2.59
C GLU A 186 2.19 17.88 2.36
N TYR A 187 3.30 17.28 2.79
CA TYR A 187 3.55 15.84 2.60
C TYR A 187 2.84 14.95 3.62
N SER A 188 2.31 15.54 4.69
CA SER A 188 1.58 14.84 5.77
C SER A 188 0.09 15.17 5.79
N THR A 189 -0.38 16.15 5.00
CA THR A 189 -1.78 16.56 4.95
C THR A 189 -2.54 15.68 3.95
N PHE A 190 -3.57 14.97 4.44
CA PHE A 190 -4.47 14.16 3.63
C PHE A 190 -5.92 14.53 3.93
N ASP A 191 -6.76 14.54 2.89
CA ASP A 191 -8.19 14.80 3.03
C ASP A 191 -8.91 13.66 3.76
N PHE A 192 -9.71 14.00 4.78
CA PHE A 192 -10.49 13.06 5.59
C PHE A 192 -11.60 12.34 4.82
N ASN A 193 -12.01 12.88 3.67
CA ASN A 193 -13.08 12.28 2.86
C ASN A 193 -12.54 11.62 1.57
N MET A 194 -11.23 11.31 1.55
CA MET A 194 -10.60 10.61 0.44
C MET A 194 -11.27 9.25 0.19
N LYS A 195 -11.67 9.01 -1.07
CA LYS A 195 -12.20 7.72 -1.51
C LYS A 195 -11.06 6.71 -1.72
N PRO A 196 -11.30 5.41 -1.46
CA PRO A 196 -10.30 4.38 -1.72
C PRO A 196 -9.98 4.29 -3.23
N ALA A 197 -8.69 4.33 -3.55
CA ALA A 197 -8.18 4.07 -4.89
C ALA A 197 -8.34 2.58 -5.22
N ILE A 198 -8.73 2.28 -6.46
CA ILE A 198 -8.88 0.90 -6.93
C ILE A 198 -7.48 0.29 -7.08
N SER A 199 -7.12 -0.63 -6.20
CA SER A 199 -5.92 -1.47 -6.36
C SER A 199 -6.29 -2.72 -7.16
N LEU A 200 -5.60 -2.97 -8.27
CA LEU A 200 -5.62 -4.28 -8.90
C LEU A 200 -4.90 -5.26 -7.95
N SER A 201 -5.55 -6.37 -7.59
CA SER A 201 -4.98 -7.39 -6.69
C SER A 201 -3.80 -8.14 -7.32
N GLU A 202 -3.64 -8.02 -8.64
CA GLU A 202 -2.66 -8.75 -9.43
C GLU A 202 -1.59 -7.76 -9.91
N GLY A 203 -0.44 -7.74 -9.24
CA GLY A 203 0.70 -6.90 -9.62
C GLY A 203 1.64 -6.55 -8.45
N GLU A 204 2.77 -5.95 -8.79
CA GLU A 204 3.68 -5.39 -7.80
C GLU A 204 3.11 -4.12 -7.17
N VAL A 205 3.36 -3.93 -5.88
CA VAL A 205 2.90 -2.74 -5.16
C VAL A 205 3.67 -1.52 -5.66
N PRO A 206 2.98 -0.44 -6.09
CA PRO A 206 3.65 0.73 -6.63
C PRO A 206 4.54 1.40 -5.58
N VAL A 207 5.80 1.66 -5.95
CA VAL A 207 6.78 2.36 -5.11
C VAL A 207 6.80 3.84 -5.50
N ASN A 208 6.46 4.69 -4.56
CA ASN A 208 6.43 6.11 -4.73
C ASN A 208 7.80 6.74 -4.40
N GLN A 209 8.50 7.23 -5.43
CA GLN A 209 9.87 7.74 -5.36
C GLN A 209 9.98 9.24 -5.01
N MET A 210 8.89 9.91 -4.60
CA MET A 210 8.95 11.35 -4.32
C MET A 210 9.87 11.66 -3.13
N LYS A 211 10.85 12.54 -3.36
CA LYS A 211 11.70 13.08 -2.31
C LYS A 211 11.07 14.31 -1.65
N VAL A 212 11.04 14.30 -0.31
CA VAL A 212 10.39 15.27 0.56
C VAL A 212 11.27 16.49 0.82
N ARG A 213 10.64 17.66 0.96
CA ARG A 213 11.25 18.91 1.41
C ARG A 213 11.09 19.08 2.92
N MET A 214 12.19 19.41 3.59
CA MET A 214 12.28 19.61 5.03
C MET A 214 11.99 21.06 5.43
N LYS A 215 11.61 21.27 6.69
CA LYS A 215 11.62 22.58 7.36
C LYS A 215 13.06 23.08 7.54
N PRO A 216 13.29 24.37 7.78
CA PRO A 216 14.59 24.84 8.24
C PRO A 216 15.00 24.14 9.55
N ARG A 217 16.30 24.00 9.77
CA ARG A 217 16.87 23.43 11.01
C ARG A 217 16.53 24.33 12.22
N PRO A 218 16.46 23.80 13.46
CA PRO A 218 16.79 22.43 13.88
C PRO A 218 15.67 21.42 13.65
N TRP A 219 16.05 20.17 13.36
CA TRP A 219 15.15 19.02 13.22
C TRP A 219 15.13 18.17 14.49
N SER A 220 14.09 17.35 14.66
CA SER A 220 13.94 16.44 15.78
C SER A 220 15.07 15.40 15.88
N LYS A 221 15.61 14.94 14.74
CA LYS A 221 16.76 14.05 14.65
C LYS A 221 17.72 14.50 13.56
N ARG A 222 18.94 13.97 13.64
CA ARG A 222 19.99 14.18 12.62
C ARG A 222 19.82 13.17 11.49
N TRP A 223 18.80 13.40 10.67
CA TRP A 223 18.42 12.53 9.56
C TRP A 223 19.52 12.38 8.50
N GLU A 224 20.45 13.32 8.43
CA GLU A 224 21.60 13.28 7.52
C GLU A 224 22.60 12.15 7.82
N ARG A 225 22.49 11.50 8.99
CA ARG A 225 23.45 10.48 9.41
C ARG A 225 23.23 9.16 8.64
N PRO A 226 24.32 8.50 8.17
CA PRO A 226 24.23 7.22 7.46
C PRO A 226 23.50 6.12 8.23
N GLN A 227 23.50 6.16 9.57
CA GLN A 227 22.78 5.22 10.42
C GLN A 227 21.28 5.09 10.10
N HIS A 228 20.65 6.17 9.63
CA HIS A 228 19.22 6.15 9.29
C HIS A 228 18.94 5.61 7.88
N ASN A 229 19.95 5.58 7.00
CA ASN A 229 19.86 5.14 5.60
C ASN A 229 18.62 5.70 4.86
N ILE A 230 18.38 7.01 4.96
CA ILE A 230 17.20 7.67 4.36
C ILE A 230 17.52 8.14 2.94
N GLN A 231 16.69 7.73 1.99
CA GLN A 231 16.76 8.09 0.57
C GLN A 231 15.68 9.11 0.16
N GLY A 232 14.60 9.20 0.93
CA GLY A 232 13.43 10.02 0.65
C GLY A 232 13.55 11.52 0.95
N ILE A 233 14.72 12.03 1.34
CA ILE A 233 14.93 13.46 1.67
C ILE A 233 15.81 14.13 0.61
N ARG A 234 15.47 15.36 0.20
CA ARG A 234 16.32 16.21 -0.65
C ARG A 234 17.36 16.96 0.19
N PHE A 235 18.43 16.29 0.63
CA PHE A 235 19.45 16.90 1.51
C PHE A 235 20.19 18.08 0.86
N GLU A 236 20.35 18.08 -0.47
CA GLU A 236 21.03 19.12 -1.26
C GLU A 236 20.50 20.55 -1.03
N LEU A 237 19.21 20.68 -0.67
CA LEU A 237 18.58 21.98 -0.45
C LEU A 237 18.89 22.59 0.93
N TYR A 238 19.39 21.79 1.87
CA TYR A 238 19.48 22.16 3.28
C TYR A 238 20.89 21.99 3.86
N LEU A 239 21.67 21.07 3.31
CA LEU A 239 23.02 20.76 3.77
C LEU A 239 24.05 21.31 2.80
N THR A 240 25.00 22.05 3.35
CA THR A 240 26.26 22.36 2.68
C THR A 240 27.14 21.11 2.56
N GLU A 241 28.06 21.11 1.61
CA GLU A 241 29.04 20.02 1.41
C GLU A 241 29.78 19.66 2.70
N ARG A 242 30.18 20.67 3.49
CA ARG A 242 30.81 20.45 4.82
C ARG A 242 29.97 19.60 5.75
N HIS A 243 28.65 19.76 5.76
CA HIS A 243 27.76 18.94 6.59
C HIS A 243 27.67 17.51 6.07
N ILE A 244 27.61 17.33 4.75
CA ILE A 244 27.56 16.03 4.10
C ILE A 244 28.85 15.25 4.37
N GLU A 245 30.02 15.91 4.24
CA GLU A 245 31.32 15.33 4.59
C GLU A 245 31.39 14.93 6.06
N ALA A 246 30.92 15.78 6.97
CA ALA A 246 30.88 15.47 8.40
C ALA A 246 29.99 14.25 8.70
N ALA A 247 28.85 14.13 8.02
CA ALA A 247 27.98 12.95 8.14
C ALA A 247 28.63 11.69 7.56
N ARG A 248 29.33 11.82 6.42
CA ARG A 248 30.05 10.72 5.76
C ARG A 248 31.17 10.14 6.63
N LYS A 249 31.84 10.97 7.44
CA LYS A 249 32.85 10.50 8.43
C LYS A 249 32.27 9.54 9.47
N LEU A 250 30.96 9.56 9.71
CA LEU A 250 30.28 8.64 10.63
C LEU A 250 29.80 7.34 9.96
N ALA A 251 29.96 7.21 8.64
CA ALA A 251 29.57 6.01 7.93
C ALA A 251 30.39 4.80 8.41
N LYS A 252 29.77 3.62 8.39
CA LYS A 252 30.39 2.35 8.74
C LYS A 252 30.27 1.39 7.56
N PRO A 253 31.11 1.52 6.51
CA PRO A 253 30.95 0.73 5.28
C PRO A 253 31.03 -0.78 5.50
N TRP A 254 31.77 -1.22 6.52
CA TRP A 254 31.90 -2.65 6.87
C TRP A 254 30.59 -3.27 7.37
N GLU A 255 29.61 -2.48 7.81
CA GLU A 255 28.33 -2.98 8.34
C GLU A 255 27.46 -3.61 7.25
N GLU A 256 27.58 -3.16 6.00
CA GLU A 256 26.88 -3.74 4.85
C GLU A 256 27.42 -5.14 4.48
N PHE A 257 28.69 -5.42 4.79
CA PHE A 257 29.35 -6.69 4.50
C PHE A 257 29.39 -7.64 5.70
N ASP A 258 28.77 -7.26 6.83
CA ASP A 258 28.70 -8.09 8.03
C ASP A 258 27.60 -9.16 7.89
N MET A 259 27.95 -10.26 7.21
CA MET A 259 27.06 -11.39 6.97
C MET A 259 26.53 -12.05 8.26
N LEU A 260 27.23 -11.91 9.40
CA LEU A 260 26.77 -12.47 10.68
C LEU A 260 25.57 -11.69 11.24
N LYS A 261 25.44 -10.42 10.87
CA LYS A 261 24.31 -9.58 11.27
C LYS A 261 23.05 -9.90 10.47
N GLU A 262 23.16 -10.46 9.26
CA GLU A 262 22.03 -10.81 8.41
C GLU A 262 21.13 -11.89 9.01
N TYR A 263 19.81 -11.67 8.99
CA TYR A 263 18.81 -12.58 9.57
C TYR A 263 18.08 -13.33 8.47
N ASP A 264 18.56 -14.53 8.14
CA ASP A 264 17.89 -15.40 7.18
C ASP A 264 16.59 -15.97 7.78
N THR A 265 15.46 -15.52 7.25
CA THR A 265 14.11 -15.90 7.66
C THR A 265 13.44 -16.89 6.72
N THR A 266 14.09 -17.30 5.64
CA THR A 266 13.47 -18.11 4.56
C THR A 266 12.78 -19.38 5.08
N LYS A 267 13.49 -20.20 5.86
CA LYS A 267 12.94 -21.43 6.47
C LYS A 267 11.82 -21.14 7.48
N ILE A 268 11.94 -20.04 8.22
CA ILE A 268 10.96 -19.64 9.23
C ILE A 268 9.67 -19.20 8.55
N GLU A 269 9.78 -18.42 7.48
CA GLU A 269 8.65 -17.96 6.68
C GLU A 269 7.89 -19.12 6.03
N GLN A 270 8.61 -20.10 5.46
CA GLN A 270 8.00 -21.32 4.90
C GLN A 270 7.17 -22.06 5.95
N LYS A 271 7.73 -22.26 7.15
CA LYS A 271 7.02 -22.89 8.26
C LYS A 271 5.79 -22.08 8.71
N ILE A 272 5.91 -20.74 8.78
CA ILE A 272 4.77 -19.87 9.12
C ILE A 272 3.66 -20.00 8.06
N TRP A 273 4.01 -20.05 6.78
CA TRP A 273 3.05 -20.23 5.70
C TRP A 273 2.27 -21.54 5.81
N GLU A 274 2.95 -22.64 6.12
CA GLU A 274 2.29 -23.93 6.37
C GLU A 274 1.30 -23.85 7.52
N GLU A 275 1.68 -23.23 8.64
CA GLU A 275 0.79 -23.05 9.80
C GLU A 275 -0.41 -22.16 9.48
N VAL A 276 -0.22 -21.06 8.76
CA VAL A 276 -1.32 -20.17 8.33
C VAL A 276 -2.29 -20.92 7.41
N ASN A 277 -1.78 -21.64 6.42
CA ASN A 277 -2.60 -22.41 5.48
C ASN A 277 -3.39 -23.53 6.17
N GLN A 278 -2.78 -24.20 7.16
CA GLN A 278 -3.48 -25.21 7.97
C GLN A 278 -4.62 -24.58 8.79
N ALA A 279 -4.39 -23.41 9.37
CA ALA A 279 -5.38 -22.72 10.19
C ALA A 279 -6.55 -22.10 9.39
N THR A 280 -6.32 -21.71 8.13
CA THR A 280 -7.37 -21.24 7.20
C THR A 280 -8.19 -22.39 6.63
N ASN A 281 -7.57 -23.55 6.37
CA ASN A 281 -8.25 -24.71 5.78
C ASN A 281 -8.97 -25.60 6.80
N ARG A 282 -8.80 -25.34 8.10
CA ARG A 282 -9.47 -26.12 9.15
C ARG A 282 -10.97 -25.84 9.09
N PRO A 283 -11.83 -26.85 8.85
CA PRO A 283 -13.27 -26.65 8.88
C PRO A 283 -13.67 -26.14 10.27
N GLU A 284 -14.57 -25.15 10.31
CA GLU A 284 -15.17 -24.71 11.56
C GLU A 284 -15.82 -25.93 12.21
N ALA A 285 -15.42 -26.23 13.46
CA ALA A 285 -16.01 -27.33 14.19
C ALA A 285 -17.52 -27.04 14.37
N PRO A 286 -18.39 -28.04 14.16
CA PRO A 286 -19.84 -27.87 14.22
C PRO A 286 -20.34 -27.41 15.59
#